data_AF-A0A5C3LTB9-F1
#
_entry.id   AF-A0A5C3LTB9-F1
#
_cell.length_a   1.000
_cell.length_b   1.000
_cell.length_c   1.000
_cell.angle_alpha   90.00
_cell.angle_beta   90.00
_cell.angle_gamma   90.00
#
_symmetry.space_group_name_H-M   'P 1'
#
loop_
_entity.id
_entity.type
_entity.pdbx_description
1 polymer ?
#
loop_
_entity_poly.entity_id
_entity_poly.type
_entity_poly.pdbx_seq_one_letter_code
_entity_poly.pdbx_strand_id
1 'polypeptide(L)'
;MQTEGMELEIIINPKMNDDGDAIIQLETAANAAIMPTVPRKCFLPVKSCSDLLLIKSDIYSLQHGQLVINKNRMFETTPVIKLGDHFKKIQQFQKRFKKIPKILELDHLMVE
;
A
#
# COMPACT_ATOMS: atom_id res chain seq x y z
N MET A 1 -16.68 38.51 11.12
CA MET A 1 -16.69 37.04 10.98
C MET A 1 -15.24 36.60 10.92
N GLN A 2 -14.69 36.08 12.02
CA GLN A 2 -13.36 35.48 12.01
C GLN A 2 -13.45 34.19 11.21
N THR A 3 -12.68 34.12 10.12
CA THR A 3 -12.51 32.90 9.35
C THR A 3 -11.57 32.02 10.16
N GLU A 4 -12.11 31.13 11.00
CA GLU A 4 -11.33 30.07 11.65
C GLU A 4 -10.88 29.08 10.57
N GLY A 5 -9.78 29.41 9.89
CA GLY A 5 -9.11 28.49 8.97
C GLY A 5 -8.37 27.41 9.75
N MET A 6 -8.38 26.18 9.26
CA MET A 6 -7.52 25.13 9.81
C MET A 6 -6.06 25.43 9.44
N GLU A 7 -5.20 25.64 10.43
CA GLU A 7 -3.75 25.72 10.22
C GLU A 7 -3.21 24.32 9.90
N LEU A 8 -3.07 24.01 8.61
CA LEU A 8 -2.53 22.75 8.13
C LEU A 8 -1.16 22.97 7.46
N GLU A 9 -0.24 22.05 7.69
CA GLU A 9 1.07 22.04 7.03
C GLU A 9 0.89 21.78 5.52
N ILE A 10 1.51 22.64 4.70
CA ILE A 10 1.53 22.49 3.24
C ILE A 10 2.63 21.51 2.84
N ILE A 11 2.25 20.46 2.13
CA ILE A 11 3.16 19.49 1.53
C ILE A 11 3.36 19.87 0.06
N ILE A 12 4.62 20.11 -0.32
CA ILE A 12 5.01 20.43 -1.71
C ILE A 12 5.44 19.14 -2.41
N ASN A 13 4.73 18.76 -3.48
CA ASN A 13 4.93 17.51 -4.20
C ASN A 13 5.26 17.79 -5.69
N PRO A 14 6.55 17.85 -6.06
CA PRO A 14 6.95 18.00 -7.46
C PRO A 14 6.54 16.77 -8.28
N LYS A 15 5.85 16.99 -9.41
CA LYS A 15 5.39 15.94 -10.31
C LYS A 15 5.62 16.32 -11.77
N MET A 16 5.49 15.33 -12.64
CA MET A 16 5.40 15.51 -14.08
C MET A 16 3.95 15.21 -14.49
N ASN A 17 3.32 16.08 -15.27
CA ASN A 17 1.98 15.81 -15.82
C ASN A 17 2.08 14.78 -16.95
N ASP A 18 0.92 14.33 -17.46
CA ASP A 18 0.88 13.35 -18.56
C ASP A 18 1.46 13.91 -19.87
N ASP A 19 1.52 15.24 -20.01
CA ASP A 19 2.11 15.95 -21.15
C ASP A 19 3.64 16.13 -21.05
N GLY A 20 4.25 15.78 -19.91
CA GLY A 20 5.69 15.84 -19.67
C GLY A 20 6.21 17.12 -18.99
N ASP A 21 5.34 18.07 -18.68
CA ASP A 21 5.69 19.31 -17.98
C ASP A 21 5.91 19.07 -16.48
N ALA A 22 6.91 19.75 -15.93
CA ALA A 22 7.14 19.79 -14.50
C ALA A 22 6.09 20.69 -13.81
N ILE A 23 5.38 20.12 -12.84
CA ILE A 23 4.35 20.79 -12.05
C ILE A 23 4.64 20.66 -10.55
N ILE A 24 4.08 21.58 -9.76
CA ILE A 24 4.10 21.49 -8.30
C ILE A 24 2.67 21.24 -7.83
N GLN A 25 2.45 20.10 -7.17
CA GLN A 25 1.19 19.80 -6.50
C GLN A 25 1.30 20.15 -5.02
N LEU A 26 0.38 20.98 -4.53
CA LEU A 26 0.28 21.33 -3.11
C LEU A 26 -0.80 20.46 -2.46
N GLU A 27 -0.46 19.84 -1.33
CA GLU A 27 -1.35 18.94 -0.59
C GLU A 27 -1.37 19.33 0.91
N THR A 28 -2.41 18.95 1.63
CA THR A 28 -2.46 18.98 3.10
C THR A 28 -2.90 17.61 3.61
N ALA A 29 -2.45 17.25 4.82
CA ALA A 29 -2.76 15.96 5.41
C ALA A 29 -3.90 16.07 6.43
N ALA A 30 -5.02 15.37 6.19
CA ALA A 30 -6.20 15.41 7.06
C ALA A 30 -5.97 14.80 8.45
N ASN A 31 -4.94 13.95 8.60
CA ASN A 31 -4.63 13.22 9.83
C ASN A 31 -3.71 13.99 10.79
N ALA A 32 -3.42 15.27 10.54
CA ALA A 32 -2.56 16.09 11.38
C ALA A 32 -3.09 16.25 12.84
N ALA A 33 -4.36 15.89 13.09
CA ALA A 33 -5.07 16.37 14.26
C ALA A 33 -5.34 15.36 15.40
N ILE A 34 -5.03 14.05 15.31
CA ILE A 34 -4.99 13.02 16.40
C ILE A 34 -5.20 11.62 15.78
N MET A 35 -4.34 10.64 16.08
CA MET A 35 -4.57 9.23 15.71
C MET A 35 -4.51 8.31 16.96
N PRO A 36 -5.59 7.61 17.34
CA PRO A 36 -5.57 6.67 18.46
C PRO A 36 -4.72 5.44 18.13
N THR A 37 -4.14 4.82 19.17
CA THR A 37 -3.41 3.55 19.00
C THR A 37 -4.40 2.43 18.69
N VAL A 38 -4.25 1.80 17.53
CA VAL A 38 -5.10 0.70 17.07
C VAL A 38 -4.26 -0.54 16.77
N PRO A 39 -4.82 -1.76 16.86
CA PRO A 39 -4.12 -2.97 16.47
C PRO A 39 -3.68 -2.92 14.99
N ARG A 40 -2.53 -3.53 14.67
CA ARG A 40 -1.96 -3.51 13.31
C ARG A 40 -2.92 -3.94 12.20
N LYS A 41 -3.88 -4.84 12.51
CA LYS A 41 -4.93 -5.31 11.58
C LYS A 41 -5.85 -4.20 11.05
N CYS A 42 -5.93 -3.06 11.74
CA CYS A 42 -6.69 -1.89 11.30
C CYS A 42 -5.96 -1.08 10.22
N PHE A 43 -4.71 -1.43 9.91
CA PHE A 43 -3.90 -0.76 8.91
C PHE A 43 -3.41 -1.80 7.90
N LEU A 44 -3.93 -1.81 6.67
CA LEU A 44 -3.41 -2.67 5.60
C LEU A 44 -3.31 -1.85 4.32
N PRO A 45 -2.37 -0.89 4.26
CA PRO A 45 -2.27 0.01 3.13
C PRO A 45 -1.82 -0.76 1.88
N VAL A 46 -2.42 -0.41 0.75
CA VAL A 46 -2.00 -0.92 -0.57
C VAL A 46 -1.51 0.27 -1.37
N LYS A 47 -0.19 0.50 -1.35
CA LYS A 47 0.45 1.65 -2.01
C LYS A 47 1.28 1.24 -3.21
N SER A 48 1.73 0.00 -3.25
CA SER A 48 2.59 -0.57 -4.28
C SER A 48 2.08 -1.91 -4.79
N CYS A 49 2.65 -2.40 -5.89
CA CYS A 49 2.37 -3.76 -6.34
C CYS A 49 2.95 -4.84 -5.42
N SER A 50 3.92 -4.53 -4.57
CA SER A 50 4.38 -5.42 -3.49
C SER A 50 3.27 -5.65 -2.46
N ASP A 51 2.61 -4.58 -2.03
CA ASP A 51 1.45 -4.66 -1.13
C ASP A 51 0.30 -5.41 -1.80
N LEU A 52 0.09 -5.17 -3.10
CA LEU A 52 -0.93 -5.86 -3.89
C LEU A 52 -0.68 -7.37 -3.95
N LEU A 53 0.57 -7.80 -4.12
CA LEU A 53 0.93 -9.21 -4.10
C LEU A 53 0.60 -9.84 -2.74
N LEU A 54 0.96 -9.15 -1.66
CA LEU A 54 0.70 -9.59 -0.30
C LEU A 54 -0.80 -9.83 -0.07
N ILE A 55 -1.66 -8.83 -0.36
CA ILE A 55 -3.10 -8.94 -0.10
C ILE A 55 -3.84 -9.91 -1.04
N LYS A 56 -3.30 -10.17 -2.23
CA LYS A 56 -3.87 -11.12 -3.19
C LYS A 56 -3.44 -12.56 -2.97
N SER A 57 -2.39 -12.78 -2.18
CA SER A 57 -1.84 -14.11 -1.91
C SER A 57 -2.65 -14.89 -0.87
N ASP A 58 -2.25 -16.12 -0.62
CA ASP A 58 -2.80 -16.98 0.42
C ASP A 58 -2.42 -16.59 1.85
N ILE A 59 -1.68 -15.48 2.04
CA ILE A 59 -1.48 -14.86 3.36
C ILE A 59 -2.79 -14.34 3.94
N TYR A 60 -3.68 -13.85 3.09
CA TYR A 60 -4.98 -13.31 3.49
C TYR A 60 -6.12 -14.12 2.88
N SER A 61 -7.22 -14.21 3.62
CA SER A 61 -8.50 -14.75 3.17
C SER A 61 -9.57 -13.66 3.23
N LEU A 62 -10.49 -13.64 2.27
CA LEU A 62 -11.63 -12.72 2.28
C LEU A 62 -12.78 -13.35 3.05
N GLN A 63 -13.19 -12.74 4.16
CA GLN A 63 -14.31 -13.18 4.99
C GLN A 63 -15.26 -12.00 5.19
N HIS A 64 -16.48 -12.11 4.67
CA HIS A 64 -17.51 -11.05 4.77
C HIS A 64 -17.00 -9.64 4.36
N GLY A 65 -16.19 -9.56 3.31
CA GLY A 65 -15.60 -8.30 2.84
C GLY A 65 -14.37 -7.82 3.60
N GLN A 66 -13.92 -8.54 4.64
CA GLN A 66 -12.71 -8.24 5.40
C GLN A 66 -11.57 -9.19 5.03
N LEU A 67 -10.36 -8.64 4.89
CA LEU A 67 -9.14 -9.45 4.77
C LEU A 67 -8.70 -9.93 6.16
N VAL A 68 -8.60 -11.25 6.32
CA VAL A 68 -8.19 -11.91 7.57
C VAL A 68 -6.96 -12.76 7.29
N ILE A 69 -5.92 -12.65 8.12
CA ILE A 69 -4.70 -13.47 8.01
C ILE A 69 -5.07 -14.95 8.02
N ASN A 70 -4.45 -15.71 7.13
CA ASN A 70 -4.63 -17.15 7.03
C ASN A 70 -4.15 -17.84 8.31
N LYS A 71 -5.03 -18.62 8.95
CA LYS A 71 -4.74 -19.34 10.20
C LYS A 71 -3.63 -20.37 10.07
N ASN A 72 -3.35 -20.83 8.85
CA ASN A 72 -2.28 -21.78 8.57
C ASN A 72 -0.90 -21.12 8.51
N ARG A 73 -0.82 -19.79 8.54
CA ARG A 73 0.47 -19.10 8.60
C ARG A 73 1.07 -19.30 10.00
N MET A 74 2.26 -19.88 10.05
CA MET A 74 2.95 -20.15 11.33
C MET A 74 3.45 -18.88 12.02
N PHE A 75 3.63 -17.78 11.27
CA PHE A 75 4.14 -16.51 11.76
C PHE A 75 3.05 -15.44 11.76
N GLU A 76 2.95 -14.67 12.85
CA GLU A 76 1.99 -13.56 12.94
C GLU A 76 2.39 -12.35 12.07
N THR A 77 3.63 -12.30 11.59
CA THR A 77 4.16 -11.21 10.76
C THR A 77 3.89 -11.45 9.27
N THR A 78 3.80 -10.37 8.50
CA THR A 78 3.71 -10.43 7.03
C THR A 78 5.12 -10.55 6.41
N PRO A 79 5.28 -11.27 5.29
CA PRO A 79 6.57 -11.32 4.61
C PRO A 79 6.97 -9.94 4.07
N VAL A 80 8.28 -9.72 3.99
CA VAL A 80 8.83 -8.54 3.32
C VAL A 80 8.88 -8.82 1.82
N ILE A 81 8.12 -8.05 1.03
CA ILE A 81 8.07 -8.17 -0.43
C ILE A 81 8.60 -6.88 -1.05
N LYS A 82 9.59 -7.00 -1.94
CA LYS A 82 10.15 -5.89 -2.72
C LYS A 82 10.16 -6.28 -4.19
N LEU A 83 9.24 -5.70 -4.96
CA LEU A 83 9.20 -5.83 -6.41
C LEU A 83 9.83 -4.60 -7.06
N GLY A 84 10.69 -4.82 -8.05
CA GLY A 84 11.43 -3.80 -8.78
C GLY A 84 10.55 -2.97 -9.72
N ASP A 85 11.19 -2.06 -10.46
CA ASP A 85 10.50 -1.07 -11.30
C ASP A 85 9.63 -1.70 -12.39
N HIS A 86 9.96 -2.92 -12.82
CA HIS A 86 9.17 -3.71 -13.75
C HIS A 86 7.76 -4.06 -13.24
N PHE A 87 7.48 -3.86 -11.96
CA PHE A 87 6.19 -4.12 -11.32
C PHE A 87 5.51 -2.83 -10.83
N LYS A 88 6.10 -1.65 -11.04
CA LYS A 88 5.56 -0.37 -10.52
C LYS A 88 4.15 -0.06 -11.03
N LYS A 89 3.86 -0.40 -12.30
CA LYS A 89 2.53 -0.27 -12.91
C LYS A 89 1.73 -1.57 -12.80
N ILE A 90 0.46 -1.47 -12.42
CA ILE A 90 -0.44 -2.63 -12.24
C ILE A 90 -0.56 -3.50 -13.50
N GLN A 91 -0.53 -2.90 -14.68
CA GLN A 91 -0.58 -3.63 -15.96
C GLN A 91 0.63 -4.57 -16.12
N GLN A 92 1.83 -4.12 -15.74
CA GLN A 92 3.05 -4.93 -15.83
C GLN A 92 3.05 -6.02 -14.76
N PHE A 93 2.58 -5.70 -13.55
CA PHE A 93 2.37 -6.68 -12.49
C PHE A 93 1.47 -7.83 -12.96
N GLN A 94 0.29 -7.52 -13.52
CA GLN A 94 -0.66 -8.52 -14.01
C GLN A 94 -0.11 -9.33 -15.19
N LYS A 95 0.68 -8.70 -16.08
CA LYS A 95 1.32 -9.39 -17.21
C LYS A 95 2.33 -10.45 -16.74
N ARG A 96 3.06 -10.16 -15.65
CA ARG A 96 4.13 -11.03 -15.11
C ARG A 96 3.57 -12.09 -14.15
N PHE A 97 2.62 -11.73 -13.29
CA PHE A 97 1.92 -12.66 -12.41
C PHE A 97 0.59 -13.11 -13.00
N LYS A 98 0.64 -14.07 -13.95
CA LYS A 98 -0.58 -14.70 -14.52
C LYS A 98 -1.44 -15.38 -13.46
N LYS A 99 -0.80 -15.92 -12.42
CA LYS A 99 -1.42 -16.47 -11.22
C LYS A 99 -0.62 -16.01 -10.02
N ILE A 100 -1.32 -15.67 -8.94
CA ILE A 100 -0.67 -15.27 -7.70
C ILE A 100 -0.02 -16.51 -7.05
N PRO A 101 1.28 -16.47 -6.73
CA PRO A 101 1.95 -17.57 -6.05
C PRO A 101 1.40 -17.76 -4.63
N LYS A 102 1.46 -19.00 -4.16
CA LYS A 102 1.29 -19.31 -2.74
C LYS A 102 2.58 -18.93 -2.01
N ILE A 103 2.46 -18.09 -1.00
CA ILE A 103 3.58 -17.53 -0.24
C ILE A 103 3.37 -17.68 1.27
N LEU A 104 2.52 -18.63 1.69
CA LEU A 104 2.17 -18.83 3.10
C LEU A 104 3.38 -18.98 4.04
N GLU A 105 4.45 -19.62 3.57
CA GLU A 105 5.71 -19.87 4.29
C GLU A 105 6.81 -18.85 3.94
N LEU A 106 6.48 -17.81 3.17
CA LEU A 106 7.46 -16.80 2.79
C LEU A 106 7.82 -15.91 3.98
N ASP A 107 9.11 -15.61 4.09
CA ASP A 107 9.67 -14.59 4.98
C ASP A 107 10.11 -13.33 4.21
N HIS A 108 10.83 -13.51 3.09
CA HIS A 108 11.36 -12.42 2.28
C HIS A 108 11.34 -12.76 0.79
N LEU A 109 10.86 -11.82 -0.04
CA LEU A 109 10.91 -11.88 -1.50
C LEU A 109 11.44 -10.56 -2.06
N MET A 110 12.49 -10.63 -2.86
CA MET A 110 13.00 -9.52 -3.65
C MET A 110 13.08 -9.95 -5.12
N VAL A 111 12.52 -9.15 -6.01
CA VAL A 111 12.54 -9.38 -7.46
C VAL A 111 12.88 -8.05 -8.11
N GLU A 112 13.91 -8.02 -8.96
CA GLU A 112 14.29 -6.83 -9.74
C GLU A 112 13.74 -6.89 -11.17
#